data_AF-A0A965GV17-F1
#
_entry.id   AF-A0A965GV17-F1
#
_cell.length_a   1.000
_cell.length_b   1.000
_cell.length_c   1.000
_cell.angle_alpha   90.00
_cell.angle_beta   90.00
_cell.angle_gamma   90.00
#
_symmetry.space_group_name_H-M   'P 1'
#
loop_
_entity.id
_entity.type
_entity.pdbx_description
1 polymer ?
#
loop_
_entity_poly.entity_id
_entity_poly.type
_entity_poly.pdbx_seq_one_letter_code
_entity_poly.pdbx_strand_id
1 'polypeptide(L)'
;MASNEQHFQRDSWLSQRHRTWGFNVPAMDIDFLMIEYDACTPVALIDYKHENATINLNSASAKTLGKLGNMASIPAYIVVYGHDHYEKNALWSAPAQDATHWFTVVPLNEIAGAFKRNMNKMPELAYVSWLYELRNKTIPSNIAWHLGQ
;
A
#
# COMPACT_ATOMS: atom_id res chain seq x y z
N MET A 1 -10.67 -19.61 1.87
CA MET A 1 -10.08 -18.97 3.06
C MET A 1 -10.91 -19.35 4.26
N ALA A 2 -10.28 -19.75 5.36
CA ALA A 2 -10.99 -20.17 6.58
C ALA A 2 -11.57 -18.94 7.30
N SER A 3 -12.66 -19.10 8.07
CA SER A 3 -13.34 -18.01 8.82
C SER A 3 -12.38 -17.11 9.63
N ASN A 4 -11.31 -17.70 10.16
CA ASN A 4 -10.33 -17.01 11.00
C ASN A 4 -9.39 -16.08 10.19
N GLU A 5 -9.23 -16.34 8.89
CA GLU A 5 -8.47 -15.49 7.95
C GLU A 5 -9.30 -14.27 7.54
N GLN A 6 -10.63 -14.36 7.55
CA GLN A 6 -11.53 -13.26 7.18
C GLN A 6 -11.64 -12.17 8.26
N HIS A 7 -11.16 -12.42 9.48
CA HIS A 7 -11.33 -11.53 10.64
C HIS A 7 -10.02 -10.98 11.22
N PHE A 8 -8.89 -11.05 10.50
CA PHE A 8 -7.58 -10.50 10.93
C PHE A 8 -6.99 -11.09 12.23
N GLN A 9 -7.59 -12.17 12.78
CA GLN A 9 -7.22 -12.68 14.11
C GLN A 9 -5.93 -13.52 14.07
N ARG A 10 -5.72 -14.30 13.01
CA ARG A 10 -4.50 -15.13 12.83
C ARG A 10 -3.24 -14.26 12.71
N ASP A 11 -3.33 -13.17 11.94
CA ASP A 11 -2.18 -12.35 11.60
C ASP A 11 -1.72 -11.48 12.77
N SER A 12 -2.64 -11.13 13.67
CA SER A 12 -2.33 -10.35 14.88
C SER A 12 -1.40 -11.10 15.84
N TRP A 13 -1.62 -12.40 16.05
CA TRP A 13 -0.81 -13.23 16.94
C TRP A 13 0.61 -13.43 16.40
N LEU A 14 0.75 -13.79 15.12
CA LEU A 14 2.07 -13.98 14.49
C LEU A 14 2.85 -12.66 14.44
N SER A 15 2.18 -11.55 14.08
CA SER A 15 2.79 -10.23 14.08
C SER A 15 3.29 -9.84 15.48
N GLN A 16 2.54 -10.15 16.55
CA GLN A 16 3.02 -9.95 17.92
C GLN A 16 4.27 -10.78 18.24
N ARG A 17 4.37 -12.03 17.75
CA ARG A 17 5.57 -12.85 17.95
C ARG A 17 6.79 -12.23 17.28
N HIS A 18 6.68 -11.74 16.05
CA HIS A 18 7.77 -11.03 15.38
C HIS A 18 8.17 -9.74 16.12
N ARG A 19 7.19 -8.98 16.63
CA ARG A 19 7.47 -7.80 17.46
C ARG A 19 8.13 -8.13 18.81
N THR A 20 7.83 -9.31 19.38
CA THR A 20 8.40 -9.77 20.66
C THR A 20 9.91 -9.98 20.57
N TRP A 21 10.37 -10.61 19.50
CA TRP A 21 11.81 -10.86 19.28
C TRP A 21 12.51 -9.67 18.61
N GLY A 22 11.72 -8.79 17.97
CA GLY A 22 12.12 -7.46 17.57
C GLY A 22 13.30 -7.43 16.62
N PHE A 23 14.19 -6.44 16.83
CA PHE A 23 15.36 -6.15 16.00
C PHE A 23 16.31 -7.35 15.79
N ASN A 24 16.31 -8.32 16.72
CA ASN A 24 17.19 -9.50 16.65
C ASN A 24 16.67 -10.60 15.70
N VAL A 25 15.45 -10.45 15.17
CA VAL A 25 14.89 -11.29 14.11
C VAL A 25 14.35 -10.37 13.01
N PRO A 26 15.22 -9.74 12.21
CA PRO A 26 14.80 -8.74 11.22
C PRO A 26 14.06 -9.43 10.07
N ALA A 27 12.73 -9.51 10.23
CA ALA A 27 11.80 -9.86 9.18
C ALA A 27 10.97 -8.61 8.86
N MET A 28 10.94 -8.24 7.58
CA MET A 28 10.12 -7.14 7.09
C MET A 28 8.87 -7.73 6.43
N ASP A 29 7.71 -7.28 6.87
CA ASP A 29 6.45 -7.58 6.20
C ASP A 29 6.32 -6.75 4.92
N ILE A 30 5.69 -7.31 3.90
CA ILE A 30 5.40 -6.62 2.64
C ILE A 30 3.88 -6.46 2.58
N ASP A 31 3.39 -5.24 2.82
CA ASP A 31 1.94 -5.00 2.92
C ASP A 31 1.21 -5.37 1.63
N PHE A 32 1.75 -4.98 0.49
CA PHE A 32 1.15 -5.30 -0.80
C PHE A 32 2.20 -5.63 -1.85
N LEU A 33 2.23 -6.90 -2.25
CA LEU A 33 2.82 -7.34 -3.50
C LEU A 33 1.75 -7.26 -4.58
N MET A 34 1.87 -6.28 -5.48
CA MET A 34 1.00 -6.21 -6.65
C MET A 34 1.37 -7.34 -7.59
N ILE A 35 0.39 -8.15 -7.99
CA ILE A 35 0.57 -9.30 -8.88
C ILE A 35 -0.42 -9.28 -10.03
N GLU A 36 0.03 -9.76 -11.19
CA GLU A 36 -0.86 -10.22 -12.27
C GLU A 36 -1.21 -11.68 -12.04
N TYR A 37 -2.46 -11.95 -11.68
CA TYR A 37 -2.92 -13.30 -11.35
C TYR A 37 -2.89 -14.27 -12.53
N ASP A 38 -3.04 -13.79 -13.76
CA ASP A 38 -2.98 -14.60 -14.98
C ASP A 38 -1.54 -15.04 -15.32
N ALA A 39 -0.56 -14.17 -15.07
CA ALA A 39 0.85 -14.44 -15.33
C ALA A 39 1.63 -14.94 -14.10
N CYS A 40 1.04 -14.88 -12.91
CA CYS A 40 1.72 -15.09 -11.62
C CYS A 40 2.98 -14.23 -11.45
N THR A 41 2.96 -13.01 -12.01
CA THR A 41 4.14 -12.13 -12.08
C THR A 41 3.99 -10.96 -11.12
N PRO A 42 4.99 -10.67 -10.26
CA PRO A 42 5.00 -9.46 -9.46
C PRO A 42 5.22 -8.23 -10.34
N VAL A 43 4.47 -7.17 -10.07
CA VAL A 43 4.49 -5.94 -10.89
C VAL A 43 4.81 -4.67 -10.10
N ALA A 44 4.59 -4.67 -8.79
CA ALA A 44 5.08 -3.61 -7.91
C ALA A 44 5.10 -4.04 -6.44
N LEU A 45 5.85 -3.27 -5.65
CA LEU A 45 5.89 -3.36 -4.20
C LEU A 45 5.30 -2.09 -3.58
N ILE A 46 4.41 -2.23 -2.61
CA ILE A 46 3.82 -1.11 -1.87
C ILE A 46 3.92 -1.37 -0.37
N ASP A 47 4.45 -0.37 0.34
CA ASP A 47 4.38 -0.24 1.81
C ASP A 47 3.37 0.86 2.15
N TYR A 48 2.34 0.53 2.94
CA TYR A 48 1.30 1.47 3.31
C TYR A 48 1.60 2.15 4.64
N LYS A 49 1.39 3.46 4.69
CA LYS A 49 1.59 4.27 5.89
C LYS A 49 0.37 5.13 6.14
N HIS A 50 -0.10 5.13 7.39
CA HIS A 50 -1.14 6.07 7.80
C HIS A 50 -0.63 7.51 7.67
N GLU A 51 -1.50 8.49 7.43
CA GLU A 51 -1.17 9.92 7.29
C GLU A 51 -0.38 10.51 8.47
N ASN A 52 -0.52 9.93 9.66
CA ASN A 52 0.16 10.34 10.88
C ASN A 52 1.51 9.62 11.08
N ALA A 53 1.89 8.72 10.18
CA ALA A 53 3.19 8.06 10.22
C ALA A 53 4.29 8.99 9.71
N THR A 54 5.46 8.93 10.35
CA THR A 54 6.64 9.62 9.83
C THR A 54 7.19 8.88 8.61
N ILE A 55 7.17 9.53 7.45
CA ILE A 55 7.75 8.98 6.23
C ILE A 55 9.27 9.20 6.23
N ASN A 56 10.01 8.13 6.51
CA ASN A 56 11.47 8.15 6.51
C ASN A 56 12.03 7.27 5.38
N LEU A 57 12.38 7.90 4.26
CA LEU A 57 13.00 7.23 3.11
C LEU A 57 14.38 6.64 3.42
N ASN A 58 15.01 7.06 4.51
CA ASN A 58 16.29 6.53 4.96
C ASN A 58 16.17 5.35 5.94
N SER A 59 14.95 4.96 6.30
CA SER A 59 14.69 3.81 7.17
C SER A 59 15.16 2.49 6.54
N ALA A 60 15.42 1.49 7.39
CA ALA A 60 15.79 0.15 6.92
C ALA A 60 14.71 -0.45 6.01
N SER A 61 13.43 -0.27 6.35
CA SER A 61 12.31 -0.77 5.55
C SER A 61 12.25 -0.13 4.16
N ALA A 62 12.28 1.20 4.07
CA ALA A 62 12.23 1.91 2.78
C ALA A 62 13.41 1.52 1.87
N LYS A 63 14.63 1.47 2.43
CA LYS A 63 15.83 1.06 1.69
C LYS A 63 15.78 -0.40 1.24
N THR A 64 15.28 -1.30 2.09
CA THR A 64 15.20 -2.72 1.77
C THR A 64 14.17 -2.98 0.68
N LEU A 65 12.99 -2.33 0.77
CA LEU A 65 11.94 -2.46 -0.24
C LEU A 65 12.37 -1.89 -1.59
N GLY A 66 13.01 -0.71 -1.60
CA GLY A 66 13.56 -0.14 -2.83
C GLY A 66 14.62 -1.03 -3.47
N LYS A 67 15.52 -1.63 -2.67
CA LYS A 67 16.51 -2.61 -3.15
C LYS A 67 15.86 -3.86 -3.72
N LEU A 68 14.84 -4.40 -3.06
CA LEU A 68 14.09 -5.57 -3.53
C LEU A 68 13.42 -5.27 -4.88
N GLY A 69 12.78 -4.10 -5.01
CA GLY A 69 12.22 -3.63 -6.28
C GLY A 69 13.26 -3.57 -7.39
N ASN A 70 14.45 -3.01 -7.11
CA ASN A 70 15.54 -2.98 -8.08
C ASN A 70 16.01 -4.38 -8.49
N MET A 71 16.16 -5.31 -7.53
CA MET A 71 16.55 -6.69 -7.83
C MET A 71 15.52 -7.41 -8.70
N ALA A 72 14.23 -7.18 -8.44
CA ALA A 72 13.13 -7.74 -9.21
C ALA A 72 12.81 -6.94 -10.48
N SER A 73 13.50 -5.81 -10.73
CA SER A 73 13.22 -4.88 -11.83
C SER A 73 11.77 -4.38 -11.88
N ILE A 74 11.18 -4.13 -10.71
CA ILE A 74 9.81 -3.61 -10.55
C ILE A 74 9.80 -2.32 -9.71
N PRO A 75 8.82 -1.44 -9.89
CA PRO A 75 8.71 -0.22 -9.10
C PRO A 75 8.33 -0.53 -7.64
N ALA A 76 8.88 0.25 -6.72
CA ALA A 76 8.59 0.17 -5.28
C ALA A 76 8.12 1.54 -4.76
N TYR A 77 7.09 1.54 -3.90
CA TYR A 77 6.46 2.75 -3.38
C TYR A 77 6.21 2.68 -1.87
N ILE A 78 6.18 3.84 -1.23
CA ILE A 78 5.39 4.06 -0.03
C ILE A 78 4.08 4.73 -0.46
N VAL A 79 2.94 4.23 0.02
CA VAL A 79 1.66 4.89 -0.15
C VAL A 79 1.17 5.39 1.20
N VAL A 80 1.08 6.71 1.33
CA VAL A 80 0.46 7.35 2.49
C VAL A 80 -1.04 7.40 2.27
N TYR A 81 -1.83 6.94 3.23
CA TYR A 81 -3.29 6.94 3.16
C TYR A 81 -3.91 7.68 4.35
N GLY A 82 -5.08 8.27 4.13
CA GLY A 82 -5.87 8.92 5.18
C GLY A 82 -7.30 9.19 4.72
N HIS A 83 -8.08 9.82 5.59
CA HIS A 83 -9.45 10.25 5.31
C HIS A 83 -9.76 11.58 5.98
N ASP A 84 -10.94 12.16 5.73
CA ASP A 84 -11.37 13.46 6.29
C ASP A 84 -12.09 13.33 7.65
N HIS A 85 -12.71 12.19 7.94
CA HIS A 85 -13.46 11.95 9.17
C HIS A 85 -12.70 11.09 10.19
N TYR A 86 -11.93 11.71 11.10
CA TYR A 86 -11.41 11.01 12.28
C TYR A 86 -12.31 11.25 13.48
N GLU A 87 -12.70 10.18 14.18
CA GLU A 87 -13.29 10.34 15.51
C GLU A 87 -12.26 11.01 16.42
N LYS A 88 -12.64 12.12 17.06
CA LYS A 88 -11.81 12.78 18.07
C LYS A 88 -11.45 11.74 19.15
N ASN A 89 -10.17 11.37 19.20
CA ASN A 89 -9.53 10.42 20.13
C ASN A 89 -9.35 8.97 19.63
N ALA A 90 -9.61 8.66 18.36
CA ALA A 90 -9.32 7.33 17.81
C ALA A 90 -8.50 7.42 16.51
N LEU A 91 -7.19 7.67 16.65
CA LEU A 91 -6.22 7.65 15.54
C LEU A 91 -6.22 6.36 14.70
N TRP A 92 -6.86 5.31 15.18
CA TRP A 92 -6.94 3.99 14.55
C TRP A 92 -8.37 3.44 14.47
N SER A 93 -9.40 4.25 14.71
CA SER A 93 -10.78 3.81 14.46
C SER A 93 -10.98 3.57 12.97
N ALA A 94 -11.87 2.64 12.65
CA ALA A 94 -12.36 2.52 11.28
C ALA A 94 -12.95 3.87 10.83
N PRO A 95 -12.73 4.27 9.56
CA PRO A 95 -13.35 5.48 9.02
C PRO A 95 -14.88 5.37 9.06
N ALA A 96 -15.54 6.52 9.17
CA ALA A 96 -16.99 6.61 8.98
C ALA A 96 -17.37 6.10 7.57
N GLN A 97 -18.60 5.60 7.42
CA GLN A 97 -19.03 4.99 6.15
C GLN A 97 -19.02 5.97 4.97
N ASP A 98 -19.18 7.26 5.25
CA ASP A 98 -19.18 8.37 4.30
C ASP A 98 -17.85 9.14 4.23
N ALA A 99 -16.79 8.61 4.85
CA ALA A 99 -15.48 9.24 4.84
C ALA A 99 -14.86 9.27 3.44
N THR A 100 -14.25 10.41 3.09
CA THR A 100 -13.51 10.56 1.84
C THR A 100 -12.06 10.13 2.04
N HIS A 101 -11.67 9.04 1.39
CA HIS A 101 -10.29 8.57 1.43
C HIS A 101 -9.39 9.29 0.43
N TRP A 102 -8.13 9.44 0.81
CA TRP A 102 -7.10 9.99 -0.06
C TRP A 102 -5.78 9.24 0.10
N PHE A 103 -4.95 9.31 -0.93
CA PHE A 103 -3.67 8.62 -1.02
C PHE A 103 -2.56 9.55 -1.50
N THR A 104 -1.31 9.27 -1.15
CA THR A 104 -0.13 9.96 -1.69
C THR A 104 0.95 8.92 -1.96
N VAL A 105 1.43 8.88 -3.20
CA VAL A 105 2.40 7.89 -3.66
C VAL A 105 3.80 8.50 -3.60
N VAL A 106 4.72 7.82 -2.93
CA VAL A 106 6.12 8.23 -2.77
C VAL A 106 7.02 7.15 -3.38
N PRO A 107 7.80 7.45 -4.43
CA PRO A 107 8.66 6.47 -5.08
C PRO A 107 9.86 6.09 -4.20
N LEU A 108 10.23 4.80 -4.20
CA LEU A 108 11.40 4.28 -3.49
C LEU A 108 12.58 3.89 -4.39
N ASN A 109 12.36 3.79 -5.70
CA ASN A 109 13.41 3.51 -6.67
C ASN A 109 13.23 4.27 -7.99
N GLU A 110 14.25 4.22 -8.86
CA GLU A 110 14.25 4.94 -10.15
C GLU A 110 13.11 4.49 -11.06
N ILE A 111 12.78 3.20 -11.07
CA ILE A 111 11.67 2.63 -11.84
C ILE A 111 10.34 3.28 -11.42
N ALA A 112 10.09 3.38 -10.11
CA ALA A 112 8.93 4.08 -9.56
C ALA A 112 8.96 5.59 -9.88
N GLY A 113 10.15 6.22 -9.85
CA GLY A 113 10.33 7.63 -10.18
C GLY A 113 10.04 7.98 -11.64
N ALA A 114 10.15 7.02 -12.56
CA ALA A 114 9.77 7.19 -13.96
C ALA A 114 8.23 7.27 -14.13
N PHE A 115 7.48 6.64 -13.22
CA PHE A 115 6.02 6.70 -13.15
C PHE A 115 5.57 7.98 -12.43
N LYS A 116 5.93 9.15 -12.99
CA LYS A 116 5.63 10.46 -12.37
C LYS A 116 4.12 10.75 -12.37
N ARG A 117 3.46 10.52 -11.24
CA ARG A 117 2.19 11.16 -10.89
C ARG A 117 2.42 12.17 -9.75
N ASN A 118 1.64 13.25 -9.73
CA ASN A 118 1.76 14.30 -8.70
C ASN A 118 1.65 13.67 -7.30
N MET A 119 2.63 13.94 -6.43
CA MET A 119 2.69 13.52 -5.02
C MET A 119 1.64 14.24 -4.13
N ASN A 120 0.56 14.72 -4.73
CA ASN A 120 -0.54 15.36 -4.02
C ASN A 120 -1.52 14.30 -3.53
N LYS A 121 -2.34 14.66 -2.53
CA LYS A 121 -3.45 13.83 -2.07
C LYS A 121 -4.39 13.51 -3.25
N MET A 122 -4.36 12.26 -3.71
CA MET A 122 -5.24 11.76 -4.76
C MET A 122 -6.49 11.13 -4.12
N PRO A 123 -7.68 11.38 -4.68
CA PRO A 123 -8.89 10.71 -4.22
C PRO A 123 -8.83 9.21 -4.54
N GLU A 124 -9.59 8.41 -3.80
CA GLU A 124 -9.64 6.95 -3.94
C GLU A 124 -9.80 6.46 -5.38
N LEU A 125 -10.71 7.06 -6.14
CA LEU A 125 -10.95 6.71 -7.54
C LEU A 125 -9.72 6.92 -8.45
N ALA A 126 -8.98 8.01 -8.22
CA ALA A 126 -7.73 8.26 -8.93
C ALA A 126 -6.62 7.28 -8.51
N TYR A 127 -6.60 6.88 -7.24
CA TYR A 127 -5.70 5.86 -6.72
C TYR A 127 -5.98 4.48 -7.32
N VAL A 128 -7.25 4.07 -7.38
CA VAL A 128 -7.65 2.81 -8.02
C VAL A 128 -7.26 2.80 -9.49
N SER A 129 -7.51 3.89 -10.22
CA SER A 129 -7.08 4.02 -11.62
C SER A 129 -5.57 3.83 -11.78
N TRP A 130 -4.78 4.43 -10.88
CA TRP A 130 -3.32 4.27 -10.86
C TRP A 130 -2.88 2.81 -10.65
N LEU A 131 -3.55 2.05 -9.77
CA LEU A 131 -3.25 0.63 -9.57
C LEU A 131 -3.53 -0.22 -10.81
N TYR A 132 -4.48 0.17 -11.67
CA TYR A 132 -4.71 -0.48 -12.97
C TYR A 132 -3.63 -0.12 -14.00
N GLU A 133 -3.25 1.16 -14.07
CA GLU A 133 -2.19 1.62 -14.97
C GLU A 133 -0.83 0.97 -14.66
N LEU A 134 -0.49 0.87 -13.37
CA LEU A 134 0.75 0.23 -12.92
C LEU A 134 0.85 -1.24 -13.35
N ARG A 135 -0.30 -1.87 -13.55
CA ARG A 135 -0.46 -3.26 -14.03
C ARG A 135 -0.60 -3.36 -15.55
N ASN A 136 -0.65 -2.24 -16.24
CA ASN A 136 -0.98 -2.15 -17.66
C ASN A 136 -2.31 -2.86 -18.00
N LYS A 137 -3.33 -2.67 -17.15
CA LYS A 137 -4.66 -3.27 -17.33
C LYS A 137 -5.72 -2.19 -17.51
N THR A 138 -6.74 -2.50 -18.32
CA THR A 138 -7.93 -1.67 -18.44
C THR A 138 -8.81 -1.82 -17.21
N ILE A 139 -9.40 -0.72 -16.76
CA ILE A 139 -10.35 -0.74 -15.65
C ILE A 139 -11.64 -1.44 -16.13
N PRO A 140 -12.13 -2.47 -15.42
CA PRO A 140 -13.40 -3.12 -15.74
C PRO A 140 -14.58 -2.15 -15.70
N SER A 141 -15.55 -2.32 -16.59
CA SER A 141 -16.68 -1.37 -16.76
C SER A 141 -17.50 -1.14 -15.49
N ASN A 142 -17.65 -2.17 -14.65
CA ASN A 142 -18.35 -2.05 -13.36
C ASN A 142 -17.60 -1.18 -12.34
N ILE A 143 -16.28 -1.07 -12.47
CA ILE A 143 -15.45 -0.17 -11.66
C ILE A 143 -15.35 1.19 -12.35
N ALA A 144 -15.20 1.22 -13.68
CA ALA A 144 -15.17 2.45 -14.48
C ALA A 144 -16.40 3.33 -14.26
N TRP A 145 -17.58 2.73 -14.09
CA TRP A 145 -18.80 3.44 -13.73
C TRP A 145 -18.66 4.27 -12.44
N HIS A 146 -18.01 3.72 -11.41
CA HIS A 146 -17.70 4.46 -10.18
C HIS A 146 -16.65 5.55 -10.38
N LEU A 147 -15.82 5.45 -11.43
CA LEU A 147 -14.80 6.42 -11.80
C LEU A 147 -15.29 7.54 -12.73
N GLY A 148 -16.56 7.48 -13.18
CA GLY A 148 -17.11 8.42 -14.17
C GLY A 148 -16.50 8.27 -15.56
N GLN A 149 -15.99 7.07 -15.88
CA GLN A 149 -15.38 6.70 -17.17
C GLN A 149 -16.25 5.69 -17.93
#